data_AF-A0A958UY89-F1
#
_entry.id   AF-A0A958UY89-F1
#
_cell.length_a   1.000
_cell.length_b   1.000
_cell.length_c   1.000
_cell.angle_alpha   90.00
_cell.angle_beta   90.00
_cell.angle_gamma   90.00
#
_symmetry.space_group_name_H-M   'P 1'
#
loop_
_entity.id
_entity.type
_entity.pdbx_description
1 polymer ?
#
loop_
_entity_poly.entity_id
_entity_poly.type
_entity_poly.pdbx_seq_one_letter_code
_entity_poly.pdbx_strand_id
1 'polypeptide(L)'
;MYKKQFEIRWSDVDANRHLANSAYTNFMSHTRMAFLTESGFSMQEMAKHNIGPVVFYEHMYYFKEVFMGKPITVSLEVSGLSEKGMFFKFDHNFYNYKGENLAHCEMLGGWMDLKARKLTELTDELLHIMEKLPKTDHFKLLSKEDTRKLGKKPKDISL
;
A
#
# COMPACT_ATOMS: atom_id res chain seq x y z
N MET A 1 3.32 -12.72 -6.27
CA MET A 1 3.76 -11.33 -6.10
C MET A 1 3.82 -10.50 -7.38
N TYR A 2 3.35 -9.25 -7.32
CA TYR A 2 3.66 -8.17 -8.30
C TYR A 2 4.96 -7.48 -7.88
N LYS A 3 5.69 -6.87 -8.82
CA LYS A 3 6.99 -6.21 -8.55
C LYS A 3 7.13 -4.92 -9.34
N LYS A 4 7.65 -3.88 -8.69
CA LYS A 4 8.06 -2.61 -9.33
C LYS A 4 9.49 -2.26 -8.93
N GLN A 5 10.32 -1.91 -9.90
CA GLN A 5 11.67 -1.43 -9.66
C GLN A 5 11.72 0.09 -9.59
N PHE A 6 12.56 0.60 -8.70
CA PHE A 6 12.83 2.03 -8.49
C PHE A 6 14.34 2.30 -8.50
N GLU A 7 14.72 3.35 -9.22
CA GLU A 7 15.97 4.06 -8.98
C GLU A 7 15.81 4.93 -7.72
N ILE A 8 16.86 5.01 -6.90
CA ILE A 8 16.88 5.86 -5.70
C ILE A 8 17.39 7.24 -6.11
N ARG A 9 16.54 8.25 -5.97
CA ARG A 9 16.84 9.63 -6.35
C ARG A 9 17.54 10.35 -5.21
N TRP A 10 18.21 11.45 -5.53
CA TRP A 10 18.78 12.35 -4.52
C TRP A 10 17.74 12.80 -3.49
N SER A 11 16.50 13.06 -3.93
CA SER A 11 15.39 13.47 -3.06
C SER A 11 14.84 12.35 -2.16
N ASP A 12 15.23 11.10 -2.39
CA ASP A 12 14.77 9.94 -1.60
C ASP A 12 15.71 9.66 -0.42
N VAL A 13 16.82 10.38 -0.29
CA VAL A 13 17.86 10.17 0.73
C VAL A 13 17.75 11.23 1.82
N ASP A 14 17.99 10.83 3.07
CA ASP A 14 18.01 11.74 4.23
C ASP A 14 19.45 12.11 4.67
N ALA A 15 19.55 12.85 5.79
CA ALA A 15 20.83 13.32 6.33
C ALA A 15 21.80 12.19 6.71
N ASN A 16 21.31 10.96 6.93
CA ASN A 16 22.15 9.80 7.20
C ASN A 16 22.75 9.20 5.91
N ARG A 17 22.38 9.73 4.74
CA ARG A 17 22.87 9.34 3.40
C ARG A 17 22.36 7.97 2.93
N HIS A 18 21.24 7.51 3.47
CA HIS A 18 20.50 6.33 3.00
C HIS A 18 19.05 6.70 2.69
N LEU A 19 18.30 5.74 2.15
CA LEU A 19 16.88 5.91 1.80
C LEU A 19 16.10 6.39 3.03
N ALA A 20 15.42 7.52 2.89
CA ALA A 20 14.61 8.12 3.93
C ALA A 20 13.40 7.23 4.25
N ASN A 21 12.97 7.22 5.51
CA ASN A 21 11.80 6.44 5.93
C ASN A 21 10.54 6.73 5.09
N SER A 22 10.32 7.99 4.71
CA SER A 22 9.22 8.45 3.85
C SER A 22 9.35 7.96 2.41
N ALA A 23 10.57 7.70 1.92
CA ALA A 23 10.76 7.18 0.58
C ALA A 23 10.27 5.72 0.47
N TYR A 24 10.41 4.92 1.53
CA TYR A 24 9.81 3.57 1.58
C TYR A 24 8.29 3.65 1.40
N THR A 25 7.59 4.51 2.16
CA THR A 25 6.13 4.66 2.06
C THR A 25 5.68 5.18 0.69
N ASN A 26 6.44 6.10 0.11
CA ASN A 26 6.21 6.58 -1.26
C ASN A 26 6.36 5.46 -2.30
N PHE A 27 7.40 4.63 -2.21
CA PHE A 27 7.61 3.53 -3.15
C PHE A 27 6.54 2.44 -3.03
N MET A 28 6.07 2.14 -1.82
CA MET A 28 4.93 1.23 -1.63
C MET A 28 3.65 1.79 -2.27
N SER A 29 3.35 3.07 -2.03
CA SER A 29 2.20 3.76 -2.64
C SER A 29 2.27 3.73 -4.16
N HIS A 30 3.43 4.03 -4.73
CA HIS A 30 3.65 3.98 -6.18
C HIS A 30 3.49 2.54 -6.71
N THR A 31 4.01 1.53 -6.01
CA THR A 31 3.88 0.11 -6.42
C THR A 31 2.41 -0.31 -6.51
N ARG A 32 1.57 0.10 -5.56
CA ARG A 32 0.12 -0.13 -5.60
C ARG A 32 -0.52 0.56 -6.80
N MET A 33 -0.24 1.85 -7.00
CA MET A 33 -0.80 2.62 -8.11
C MET A 33 -0.35 2.09 -9.47
N ALA A 34 0.88 1.58 -9.59
CA ALA A 34 1.38 0.95 -10.81
C ALA A 34 0.58 -0.30 -11.15
N PHE A 35 0.41 -1.22 -10.20
CA PHE A 35 -0.43 -2.40 -10.39
C PHE A 35 -1.87 -2.04 -10.80
N LEU A 36 -2.50 -1.10 -10.08
CA LEU A 36 -3.88 -0.70 -10.34
C LEU A 36 -4.01 -0.09 -11.74
N THR A 37 -3.10 0.80 -12.13
CA THR A 37 -3.09 1.43 -13.45
C THR A 37 -2.89 0.40 -14.57
N GLU A 38 -1.92 -0.51 -14.42
CA GLU A 38 -1.66 -1.58 -15.39
C GLU A 38 -2.84 -2.55 -15.52
N SER A 39 -3.66 -2.67 -14.47
CA SER A 39 -4.86 -3.53 -14.44
C SER A 39 -6.15 -2.80 -14.85
N GLY A 40 -6.06 -1.54 -15.31
CA GLY A 40 -7.21 -0.74 -15.76
C GLY A 40 -7.87 0.12 -14.68
N PHE A 41 -7.47 0.00 -13.41
CA PHE A 41 -7.95 0.83 -12.30
C PHE A 41 -7.06 2.07 -12.12
N SER A 42 -7.03 2.92 -13.14
CA SER A 42 -6.21 4.14 -13.18
C SER A 42 -6.75 5.26 -12.28
N MET A 43 -5.96 6.34 -12.12
CA MET A 43 -6.43 7.57 -11.47
C MET A 43 -7.64 8.18 -12.18
N GLN A 44 -7.71 8.09 -13.51
CA GLN A 44 -8.88 8.54 -14.28
C GLN A 44 -10.11 7.71 -13.91
N GLU A 45 -9.94 6.40 -13.73
CA GLU A 45 -11.03 5.53 -13.33
C GLU A 45 -11.50 5.85 -11.90
N MET A 46 -10.58 6.01 -10.95
CA MET A 46 -10.90 6.49 -9.60
C MET A 46 -11.68 7.82 -9.62
N ALA A 47 -11.30 8.74 -10.49
CA ALA A 47 -12.00 10.02 -10.65
C ALA A 47 -13.42 9.86 -11.22
N LYS A 48 -13.63 8.97 -12.20
CA LYS A 48 -14.98 8.67 -12.75
C LYS A 48 -15.92 8.13 -11.67
N HIS A 49 -15.44 7.22 -10.84
CA HIS A 49 -16.20 6.65 -9.71
C HIS A 49 -16.21 7.56 -8.48
N ASN A 50 -15.46 8.67 -8.51
CA ASN A 50 -15.29 9.62 -7.41
C ASN A 50 -14.88 8.95 -6.09
N ILE A 51 -13.94 8.00 -6.19
CA ILE A 51 -13.38 7.26 -5.04
C ILE A 51 -11.88 7.49 -4.92
N GLY A 52 -11.34 7.28 -3.73
CA GLY A 52 -9.90 7.27 -3.50
C GLY A 52 -9.49 6.32 -2.39
N PRO A 53 -8.27 5.77 -2.43
CA PRO A 53 -7.76 4.93 -1.35
C PRO A 53 -7.43 5.79 -0.14
N VAL A 54 -7.73 5.30 1.05
CA VAL A 54 -7.32 5.87 2.34
C VAL A 54 -6.58 4.82 3.15
N VAL A 55 -5.42 5.19 3.68
CA VAL A 55 -4.62 4.33 4.54
C VAL A 55 -5.01 4.56 6.00
N PHE A 56 -5.25 3.48 6.74
CA PHE A 56 -5.53 3.55 8.18
C PHE A 56 -4.25 3.43 9.00
N TYR A 57 -3.37 2.50 8.62
CA TYR A 57 -2.03 2.38 9.18
C TYR A 57 -1.08 1.69 8.21
N GLU A 58 0.20 1.94 8.42
CA GLU A 58 1.33 1.23 7.82
C GLU A 58 2.25 0.79 8.97
N HIS A 59 2.71 -0.45 8.93
CA HIS A 59 3.61 -1.00 9.95
C HIS A 59 4.88 -1.52 9.28
N MET A 60 5.93 -0.71 9.40
CA MET A 60 7.18 -0.89 8.70
C MET A 60 8.24 -1.58 9.56
N TYR A 61 8.94 -2.53 8.97
CA TYR A 61 10.10 -3.22 9.52
C TYR A 61 11.30 -2.95 8.62
N TYR A 62 12.36 -2.35 9.16
CA TYR A 62 13.61 -2.08 8.44
C TYR A 62 14.66 -3.11 8.86
N PHE A 63 15.21 -3.85 7.89
CA PHE A 63 16.21 -4.89 8.15
C PHE A 63 17.62 -4.45 7.75
N LYS A 64 17.74 -3.72 6.64
CA LYS A 64 19.03 -3.23 6.11
C LYS A 64 18.86 -1.84 5.50
N GLU A 65 19.90 -1.04 5.63
CA GLU A 65 20.00 0.27 4.97
C GLU A 65 20.04 0.14 3.44
N VAL A 66 19.60 1.21 2.77
CA VAL A 66 19.52 1.27 1.30
C VAL A 66 20.22 2.53 0.81
N PHE A 67 21.23 2.36 -0.05
CA PHE A 67 22.05 3.45 -0.56
C PHE A 67 21.78 3.70 -2.04
N MET A 68 22.05 4.92 -2.50
CA MET A 68 21.98 5.28 -3.92
C MET A 68 22.89 4.39 -4.80
N GLY A 69 22.52 4.27 -6.08
CA GLY A 69 23.36 3.70 -7.14
C GLY A 69 22.85 2.38 -7.70
N LYS A 70 22.30 1.47 -6.88
CA LYS A 70 21.63 0.26 -7.37
C LYS A 70 20.12 0.38 -7.15
N PRO A 71 19.30 -0.08 -8.11
CA PRO A 71 17.86 -0.02 -7.96
C PRO A 71 17.39 -1.00 -6.88
N ILE A 72 16.23 -0.70 -6.32
CA ILE A 72 15.50 -1.61 -5.42
C ILE A 72 14.22 -2.10 -6.09
N THR A 73 13.78 -3.28 -5.69
CA THR A 73 12.51 -3.86 -6.15
C THR A 73 11.54 -3.89 -4.98
N VAL A 74 10.37 -3.31 -5.15
CA VAL A 74 9.28 -3.34 -4.18
C VAL A 74 8.22 -4.30 -4.68
N SER A 75 7.83 -5.25 -3.83
CA SER A 75 6.77 -6.18 -4.14
C SER A 75 5.41 -5.71 -3.62
N LEU A 76 4.36 -6.27 -4.20
CA LEU A 76 2.98 -6.11 -3.74
C LEU A 76 2.26 -7.45 -3.77
N GLU A 77 1.65 -7.77 -2.64
CA GLU A 77 0.70 -8.88 -2.48
C GLU A 77 -0.46 -8.43 -1.59
N VAL A 78 -1.64 -9.02 -1.81
CA VAL A 78 -2.81 -8.80 -0.97
C VAL A 78 -2.86 -9.87 0.13
N SER A 79 -2.85 -9.41 1.39
CA SER A 79 -3.00 -10.26 2.58
C SER A 79 -4.42 -10.20 3.15
N GLY A 80 -5.25 -9.29 2.67
CA GLY A 80 -6.69 -9.38 2.89
C GLY A 80 -7.51 -8.43 2.03
N LEU A 81 -8.75 -8.84 1.77
CA LEU A 81 -9.75 -8.06 1.03
C LEU A 81 -11.11 -8.32 1.67
N SER A 82 -11.91 -7.29 1.91
CA SER A 82 -13.32 -7.51 2.32
C SER A 82 -14.16 -7.97 1.13
N GLU A 83 -15.26 -8.69 1.37
CA GLU A 83 -16.11 -9.26 0.31
C GLU A 83 -16.46 -8.30 -0.82
N LYS A 84 -16.75 -7.03 -0.50
CA LYS A 84 -17.11 -5.99 -1.46
C LYS A 84 -16.01 -4.95 -1.71
N GLY A 85 -14.77 -5.32 -1.44
CA GLY A 85 -13.59 -4.50 -1.73
C GLY A 85 -13.40 -3.24 -0.88
N MET A 86 -14.33 -2.90 0.04
CA MET A 86 -14.25 -1.72 0.92
C MET A 86 -12.92 -1.63 1.68
N PHE A 87 -12.43 -2.75 2.21
CA PHE A 87 -11.16 -2.84 2.94
C PHE A 87 -10.15 -3.68 2.18
N PHE A 88 -8.89 -3.27 2.25
CA PHE A 88 -7.75 -4.00 1.72
C PHE A 88 -6.59 -3.98 2.70
N LYS A 89 -5.84 -5.09 2.73
CA LYS A 89 -4.58 -5.24 3.44
C LYS A 89 -3.51 -5.71 2.46
N PHE A 90 -2.39 -5.01 2.44
CA PHE A 90 -1.28 -5.30 1.53
C PHE A 90 0.01 -5.55 2.28
N ASP A 91 0.80 -6.45 1.71
CA ASP A 91 2.15 -6.76 2.13
C ASP A 91 3.13 -6.29 1.05
N HIS A 92 4.14 -5.55 1.49
CA HIS A 92 5.23 -5.07 0.64
C HIS A 92 6.55 -5.58 1.19
N ASN A 93 7.42 -6.05 0.30
CA ASN A 93 8.80 -6.37 0.61
C ASN A 93 9.72 -5.58 -0.30
N PHE A 94 10.88 -5.21 0.22
CA PHE A 94 11.91 -4.46 -0.48
C PHE A 94 13.11 -5.37 -0.72
N TYR A 95 13.55 -5.49 -1.96
CA TYR A 95 14.68 -6.33 -2.33
C TYR A 95 15.77 -5.53 -3.01
N ASN A 96 17.02 -5.82 -2.68
CA ASN A 96 18.16 -5.29 -3.42
C ASN A 96 18.36 -6.07 -4.74
N TYR A 97 19.34 -5.64 -5.53
CA TYR A 97 19.74 -6.28 -6.78
C TYR A 97 20.22 -7.74 -6.63
N LYS A 98 20.48 -8.22 -5.42
CA LYS A 98 20.83 -9.62 -5.11
C LYS A 98 19.63 -10.44 -4.64
N GLY A 99 18.46 -9.84 -4.47
CA GLY A 99 17.27 -10.50 -3.95
C GLY A 99 17.20 -10.60 -2.41
N GLU A 100 18.07 -9.91 -1.67
CA GLU A 100 18.00 -9.88 -0.21
C GLU A 100 16.87 -8.95 0.25
N ASN A 101 16.08 -9.38 1.24
CA ASN A 101 15.03 -8.54 1.82
C ASN A 101 15.64 -7.44 2.71
N LEU A 102 15.28 -6.21 2.43
CA LEU A 102 15.78 -4.99 3.09
C LEU A 102 14.76 -4.41 4.06
N ALA A 103 13.47 -4.60 3.78
CA ALA A 103 12.39 -4.07 4.60
C ALA A 103 11.06 -4.75 4.25
N HIS A 104 10.16 -4.81 5.23
CA HIS A 104 8.81 -5.32 5.07
C HIS A 104 7.79 -4.29 5.59
N CYS A 105 6.63 -4.21 4.95
CA CYS A 105 5.51 -3.44 5.48
C CYS A 105 4.20 -4.19 5.28
N GLU A 106 3.41 -4.25 6.35
CA GLU A 106 1.98 -4.47 6.24
C GLU A 106 1.26 -3.12 6.28
N MET A 107 0.18 -2.98 5.51
CA MET A 107 -0.68 -1.82 5.61
C MET A 107 -2.14 -2.22 5.52
N LEU A 108 -3.01 -1.51 6.22
CA LEU A 108 -4.47 -1.64 6.12
C LEU A 108 -5.09 -0.32 5.66
N GLY A 109 -6.06 -0.41 4.76
CA GLY A 109 -6.78 0.75 4.26
C GLY A 109 -8.16 0.38 3.74
N GLY A 110 -8.79 1.36 3.11
CA GLY A 110 -10.06 1.17 2.43
C GLY A 110 -10.30 2.22 1.35
N TRP A 111 -11.45 2.12 0.70
CA TRP A 111 -11.89 3.09 -0.29
C TRP A 111 -12.83 4.11 0.32
N MET A 112 -12.69 5.37 -0.08
CA MET A 112 -13.50 6.47 0.36
C MET A 112 -14.21 7.10 -0.83
N ASP A 113 -15.51 7.32 -0.71
CA ASP A 113 -16.26 8.23 -1.58
C ASP A 113 -15.76 9.65 -1.32
N LEU A 114 -15.21 10.31 -2.34
CA LEU A 114 -14.57 11.61 -2.21
C LEU A 114 -15.59 12.76 -2.03
N LYS A 115 -16.85 12.56 -2.40
CA LYS A 115 -17.95 13.51 -2.20
C LYS A 115 -18.55 13.37 -0.81
N ALA A 116 -18.90 12.14 -0.40
CA ALA A 116 -19.49 11.88 0.90
C ALA A 116 -18.47 11.89 2.05
N ARG A 117 -17.17 11.76 1.73
CA ARG A 117 -16.05 11.64 2.69
C ARG A 117 -16.26 10.50 3.68
N LYS A 118 -16.77 9.38 3.17
CA LYS A 118 -17.09 8.15 3.92
C LYS A 118 -16.52 6.93 3.20
N LEU A 119 -16.25 5.88 3.98
CA LEU A 119 -15.83 4.60 3.41
C LEU A 119 -16.93 4.03 2.50
N THR A 120 -16.52 3.42 1.39
CA THR A 120 -17.40 2.89 0.37
C THR A 120 -16.93 1.54 -0.15
N GLU A 121 -17.88 0.77 -0.67
CA GLU A 121 -17.63 -0.47 -1.41
C GLU A 121 -17.15 -0.14 -2.82
N LEU A 122 -16.45 -1.09 -3.45
CA LEU A 122 -16.10 -1.01 -4.87
C LEU A 122 -17.29 -1.47 -5.73
N THR A 123 -17.35 -0.98 -6.97
CA THR A 123 -18.22 -1.58 -7.99
C THR A 123 -17.70 -2.96 -8.36
N ASP A 124 -18.56 -3.83 -8.91
CA ASP A 124 -18.17 -5.21 -9.30
C ASP A 124 -16.99 -5.23 -10.27
N GLU A 125 -16.93 -4.26 -11.20
CA GLU A 125 -15.82 -4.11 -12.16
C GLU A 125 -14.48 -3.86 -11.45
N LEU A 126 -14.46 -2.93 -10.49
CA LEU A 126 -13.26 -2.57 -9.75
C LEU A 126 -12.86 -3.65 -8.75
N LEU A 127 -13.84 -4.31 -8.14
CA LEU A 127 -13.61 -5.46 -7.27
C LEU A 127 -12.93 -6.59 -8.04
N HIS A 128 -13.38 -6.90 -9.25
CA HIS A 128 -12.79 -7.93 -10.08
C HIS A 128 -11.33 -7.65 -10.44
N ILE A 129 -10.93 -6.37 -10.52
CA ILE A 129 -9.52 -5.98 -10.68
C ILE A 129 -8.72 -6.31 -9.41
N MET A 130 -9.26 -5.97 -8.24
CA MET A 130 -8.61 -6.25 -6.94
C MET A 130 -8.45 -7.75 -6.68
N GLU A 131 -9.38 -8.58 -7.14
CA GLU A 131 -9.32 -10.04 -7.01
C GLU A 131 -8.15 -10.68 -7.79
N LYS A 132 -7.63 -9.99 -8.81
CA LYS A 132 -6.46 -10.43 -9.60
C LYS A 132 -5.13 -10.16 -8.91
N LEU A 133 -5.12 -9.41 -7.80
CA LEU A 133 -3.89 -9.20 -7.03
C LEU A 133 -3.32 -10.54 -6.57
N PRO A 134 -2.00 -10.74 -6.68
CA PRO A 134 -1.35 -11.89 -6.10
C PRO A 134 -1.60 -11.93 -4.58
N LYS A 135 -2.14 -13.04 -4.09
CA LYS A 135 -2.47 -13.25 -2.69
C LYS A 135 -1.26 -13.78 -1.93
N THR A 136 -1.07 -13.31 -0.70
CA THR A 136 -0.12 -13.94 0.24
C THR A 136 -0.65 -15.30 0.70
N ASP A 137 0.23 -16.18 1.17
CA ASP A 137 -0.15 -17.48 1.76
C ASP A 137 -1.11 -17.35 2.95
N HIS A 138 -1.06 -16.23 3.67
CA HIS A 138 -1.90 -15.95 4.83
C HIS A 138 -3.08 -15.00 4.52
N PHE A 139 -3.52 -14.97 3.24
CA PHE A 139 -4.66 -14.16 2.82
C PHE A 139 -5.92 -14.49 3.62
N LYS A 140 -6.69 -13.47 3.97
CA LYS A 140 -8.01 -13.64 4.59
C LYS A 140 -9.05 -12.61 4.14
N LEU A 141 -10.32 -12.96 4.29
CA LEU A 141 -11.40 -11.98 4.17
C LEU A 141 -11.35 -11.00 5.34
N LEU A 142 -11.49 -9.71 5.03
CA LEU A 142 -11.48 -8.65 6.03
C LEU A 142 -12.91 -8.30 6.47
N SER A 143 -13.06 -8.06 7.77
CA SER A 143 -14.25 -7.46 8.35
C SER A 143 -13.95 -6.09 8.95
N LYS A 144 -14.98 -5.39 9.41
CA LYS A 144 -14.81 -4.12 10.14
C LYS A 144 -14.00 -4.29 11.42
N GLU A 145 -14.03 -5.45 12.06
CA GLU A 145 -13.28 -5.71 13.30
C GLU A 145 -11.78 -5.65 13.09
N ASP A 146 -11.30 -6.08 11.91
CA ASP A 146 -9.89 -6.04 11.54
C ASP A 146 -9.33 -4.62 11.55
N THR A 147 -10.14 -3.62 11.18
CA THR A 147 -9.77 -2.20 11.19
C THR A 147 -9.52 -1.63 12.58
N ARG A 148 -9.93 -2.34 13.63
CA ARG A 148 -9.88 -1.88 15.03
C ARG A 148 -9.00 -2.73 15.92
N LYS A 149 -8.34 -3.76 15.37
CA LYS A 149 -7.59 -4.77 16.13
C LYS A 149 -6.52 -4.18 17.05
N LEU A 150 -5.89 -3.06 16.66
CA LEU A 150 -4.84 -2.40 17.46
C LEU A 150 -5.39 -1.44 18.53
N GLY A 151 -6.71 -1.21 18.58
CA GLY A 151 -7.35 -0.37 19.60
C GLY A 151 -6.93 1.11 19.60
N LYS A 152 -6.21 1.58 18.57
CA LYS A 152 -5.77 2.97 18.45
C LYS A 152 -6.99 3.87 18.19
N LYS A 153 -7.17 4.89 19.02
CA LYS A 153 -8.25 5.87 18.92
C LYS A 153 -7.66 7.29 18.95
N PRO A 154 -8.26 8.24 18.21
CA PRO A 154 -7.87 9.65 18.34
C PRO A 154 -8.06 10.10 19.79
N LYS A 155 -7.13 10.90 20.29
CA LYS A 155 -7.19 11.58 21.58
C LYS A 155 -6.97 13.05 21.33
N ASP A 156 -8.06 13.81 21.38
CA ASP A 156 -8.00 15.24 21.18
C ASP A 156 -7.35 15.90 22.40
N ILE A 157 -6.58 16.95 22.14
CA ILE A 157 -6.07 17.84 23.18
C ILE A 157 -6.89 19.12 23.19
N SER A 158 -7.02 19.74 24.35
CA SER A 158 -7.47 21.13 24.45
C SER A 158 -6.27 22.03 24.16
N LEU A 159 -6.45 23.02 23.27
CA LEU A 159 -5.44 24.01 22.92
C LEU A 159 -5.60 25.28 23.76
#